data_AF-A0A1Q4VV65-F1
#
_entry.id   AF-A0A1Q4VV65-F1
#
_cell.length_a   1.000
_cell.length_b   1.000
_cell.length_c   1.000
_cell.angle_alpha   90.00
_cell.angle_beta   90.00
_cell.angle_gamma   90.00
#
_symmetry.space_group_name_H-M   'P 1'
#
loop_
_entity.id
_entity.type
_entity.pdbx_description
1 polymer ?
#
loop_
_entity_poly.entity_id
_entity_poly.type
_entity_poly.pdbx_seq_one_letter_code
_entity_poly.pdbx_strand_id
1 'polypeptide(L)'
;MTVTRRGQVVWWLRGAALAAFLVYLPGYFSSRQGGLVEVERWLNHPVLLLGTAVTLAMASAVAQVEFRTRWAQIGFAAVLSPLLVIGAAVGGLAYVFGGDGRLVDRKPDPSRSDHVLSVTDVAFSIDPVYRVELVAGSGWSARHWGLGTWEEEDGFVRAEWSGPGRITVTLEKEIEVFTVGEDGTPAGPSSTPRPR
;
A
#
# COMPACT_ATOMS: atom_id res chain seq x y z
N MET A 1 -34.39 -7.90 -22.24
CA MET A 1 -33.88 -6.56 -21.84
C MET A 1 -33.95 -5.67 -23.08
N THR A 2 -34.51 -4.47 -23.01
CA THR A 2 -34.51 -3.52 -24.14
C THR A 2 -33.10 -2.95 -24.35
N VAL A 3 -32.74 -2.64 -25.60
CA VAL A 3 -31.41 -2.10 -25.98
C VAL A 3 -31.03 -0.89 -25.11
N THR A 4 -32.00 -0.04 -24.77
CA THR A 4 -31.84 1.13 -23.90
C THR A 4 -31.43 0.77 -22.47
N ARG A 5 -32.05 -0.25 -21.85
CA ARG A 5 -31.67 -0.70 -20.49
C ARG A 5 -30.27 -1.29 -20.46
N ARG A 6 -29.88 -2.01 -21.51
CA ARG A 6 -28.53 -2.60 -21.64
C ARG A 6 -27.45 -1.53 -21.73
N GLY A 7 -27.67 -0.49 -22.54
CA GLY A 7 -26.76 0.65 -22.64
C GLY A 7 -26.61 1.40 -21.31
N GLN A 8 -27.71 1.59 -20.58
CA GLN A 8 -27.68 2.24 -19.26
C GLN A 8 -26.88 1.43 -18.23
N VAL A 9 -27.04 0.10 -18.18
CA VAL A 9 -26.28 -0.78 -17.28
C VAL A 9 -24.78 -0.73 -17.59
N VAL A 10 -24.39 -0.81 -18.86
CA VAL A 10 -22.98 -0.72 -19.28
C VAL A 10 -22.36 0.62 -18.87
N TRP A 11 -23.11 1.71 -19.03
CA TRP A 11 -22.64 3.04 -18.65
C TRP A 11 -22.41 3.16 -17.14
N TRP A 12 -23.33 2.65 -16.33
CA TRP A 12 -23.16 2.59 -14.86
C TRP A 12 -21.96 1.74 -14.44
N LEU A 13 -21.76 0.57 -15.04
CA LEU A 13 -20.62 -0.30 -14.74
C LEU A 13 -19.29 0.39 -15.05
N ARG A 14 -19.20 1.10 -16.19
CA ARG A 14 -18.00 1.89 -16.54
C ARG A 14 -17.79 3.06 -15.60
N GLY A 15 -18.86 3.78 -15.24
CA GLY A 15 -18.81 4.87 -14.28
C GLY A 15 -18.32 4.41 -12.92
N ALA A 16 -18.82 3.27 -12.42
CA ALA A 16 -18.39 2.68 -11.17
C ALA A 16 -16.94 2.16 -11.22
N ALA A 17 -16.52 1.54 -12.33
CA ALA A 17 -15.13 1.12 -12.53
C ALA A 17 -14.17 2.32 -12.49
N LEU A 18 -14.52 3.40 -13.19
CA LEU A 18 -13.75 4.63 -13.18
C LEU A 18 -13.72 5.28 -11.79
N ALA A 19 -14.85 5.30 -11.08
CA ALA A 19 -14.92 5.83 -9.72
C ALA A 19 -13.99 5.06 -8.77
N ALA A 20 -14.00 3.73 -8.82
CA ALA A 20 -13.11 2.90 -8.01
C ALA A 20 -11.63 3.20 -8.29
N PHE A 21 -11.26 3.34 -9.57
CA PHE A 21 -9.90 3.73 -9.97
C PHE A 21 -9.54 5.14 -9.49
N LEU A 22 -10.45 6.12 -9.62
CA LEU A 22 -10.21 7.49 -9.18
C LEU A 22 -10.09 7.60 -7.66
N VAL A 23 -10.82 6.79 -6.90
CA VAL A 23 -10.73 6.73 -5.43
C VAL A 23 -9.38 6.15 -4.98
N TYR A 24 -8.80 5.23 -5.75
CA TYR A 24 -7.48 4.68 -5.46
C TYR A 24 -6.35 5.71 -5.60
N LEU A 25 -6.46 6.64 -6.55
CA LEU A 25 -5.39 7.61 -6.83
C LEU A 25 -4.98 8.44 -5.61
N PRO A 26 -5.88 9.10 -4.85
CA PRO A 26 -5.52 9.80 -3.62
C PRO A 26 -4.81 8.91 -2.59
N GLY A 27 -5.22 7.65 -2.45
CA GLY A 27 -4.56 6.69 -1.57
C GLY A 27 -3.12 6.41 -2.02
N TYR A 28 -2.92 6.14 -3.30
CA TYR A 28 -1.59 5.92 -3.89
C TYR A 28 -0.68 7.14 -3.83
N PHE A 29 -1.22 8.36 -4.01
CA PHE A 29 -0.44 9.57 -3.82
C PHE A 29 -0.09 9.81 -2.35
N SER A 30 -0.97 9.42 -1.43
CA SER A 30 -0.76 9.54 0.02
C SER A 30 0.18 8.47 0.57
N SER A 31 0.50 7.41 -0.18
CA SER A 31 1.52 6.42 0.21
C SER A 31 2.96 6.87 -0.08
N ARG A 32 3.15 8.06 -0.67
CA ARG A 32 4.47 8.64 -0.89
C ARG A 32 4.97 9.33 0.38
N GLN A 33 6.28 9.61 0.42
CA GLN A 33 6.88 10.35 1.54
C GLN A 33 6.13 11.67 1.80
N GLY A 34 5.75 11.89 3.05
CA GLY A 34 5.00 13.06 3.52
C GLY A 34 3.50 13.01 3.23
N GLY A 35 2.97 11.89 2.75
CA GLY A 35 1.55 11.69 2.46
C GLY A 35 0.70 11.46 3.72
N LEU A 36 -0.62 11.58 3.59
CA LEU A 36 -1.56 11.53 4.72
C LEU A 36 -1.86 10.08 5.13
N VAL A 37 -1.56 9.75 6.37
CA VAL A 37 -1.67 8.38 6.91
C VAL A 37 -3.10 7.85 6.83
N GLU A 38 -4.09 8.65 7.26
CA GLU A 38 -5.48 8.20 7.22
C GLU A 38 -5.98 8.05 5.77
N VAL A 39 -5.60 8.96 4.86
CA VAL A 39 -6.02 8.85 3.46
C VAL A 39 -5.45 7.60 2.81
N GLU A 40 -4.17 7.30 3.05
CA GLU A 40 -3.57 6.05 2.61
C GLU A 40 -4.30 4.85 3.22
N ARG A 41 -4.49 4.83 4.54
CA ARG A 41 -5.10 3.69 5.24
C ARG A 41 -6.48 3.33 4.72
N TRP A 42 -7.29 4.32 4.33
CA TRP A 42 -8.65 4.09 3.84
C TRP A 42 -8.71 3.83 2.33
N LEU A 43 -7.83 4.45 1.54
CA LEU A 43 -7.95 4.49 0.08
C LEU A 43 -6.85 3.73 -0.66
N ASN A 44 -5.75 3.37 -0.02
CA ASN A 44 -4.67 2.60 -0.63
C ASN A 44 -4.90 1.08 -0.47
N HIS A 45 -6.04 0.61 -0.98
CA HIS A 45 -6.33 -0.82 -1.10
C HIS A 45 -6.27 -1.24 -2.57
N PRO A 46 -5.07 -1.39 -3.16
CA PRO A 46 -4.90 -1.61 -4.60
C PRO A 46 -5.66 -2.86 -5.07
N VAL A 47 -5.62 -3.94 -4.29
CA VAL A 47 -6.30 -5.20 -4.61
C VAL A 47 -7.81 -5.02 -4.69
N LEU A 48 -8.40 -4.36 -3.69
CA LEU A 48 -9.84 -4.16 -3.62
C LEU A 48 -10.30 -3.17 -4.69
N LEU A 49 -9.66 -1.99 -4.79
CA LEU A 49 -10.11 -0.92 -5.68
C LEU A 49 -9.77 -1.20 -7.15
N LEU A 50 -8.55 -1.63 -7.47
CA LEU A 50 -8.19 -1.97 -8.84
C LEU A 50 -8.85 -3.28 -9.27
N GLY A 51 -8.94 -4.27 -8.37
CA GLY A 51 -9.67 -5.51 -8.63
C GLY A 51 -11.13 -5.22 -8.98
N THR A 52 -11.81 -4.41 -8.16
CA THR A 52 -13.20 -3.98 -8.43
C THR A 52 -13.32 -3.25 -9.76
N ALA A 53 -12.41 -2.30 -10.04
CA ALA A 53 -12.41 -1.57 -11.32
C ALA A 53 -12.27 -2.51 -12.52
N VAL A 54 -11.33 -3.46 -12.48
CA VAL A 54 -11.12 -4.46 -13.54
C VAL A 54 -12.34 -5.37 -13.68
N THR A 55 -12.90 -5.87 -12.58
CA THR A 55 -14.10 -6.74 -12.61
C THR A 55 -15.30 -6.02 -13.21
N LEU A 56 -15.54 -4.77 -12.83
CA LEU A 56 -16.65 -3.96 -13.37
C LEU A 56 -16.44 -3.62 -14.85
N ALA A 57 -15.22 -3.28 -15.26
CA ALA A 57 -14.89 -3.05 -16.66
C ALA A 57 -15.12 -4.32 -17.50
N MET A 58 -14.69 -5.48 -16.98
CA MET A 58 -14.87 -6.77 -17.62
C MET A 58 -16.37 -7.14 -17.71
N ALA A 59 -17.14 -6.93 -16.64
CA ALA A 59 -18.60 -7.09 -16.65
C ALA A 59 -19.27 -6.19 -17.69
N SER A 60 -18.82 -4.94 -17.84
CA SER A 60 -19.31 -4.02 -18.88
C SER A 60 -18.99 -4.51 -20.29
N ALA A 61 -17.82 -5.12 -20.50
CA ALA A 61 -17.44 -5.72 -21.78
C ALA A 61 -18.32 -6.94 -22.09
N VAL A 62 -18.52 -7.85 -21.12
CA VAL A 62 -19.44 -9.01 -21.25
C VAL A 62 -20.84 -8.54 -21.63
N ALA A 63 -21.34 -7.52 -20.93
CA ALA A 63 -22.67 -6.99 -21.11
C ALA A 63 -22.87 -6.38 -22.50
N GLN A 64 -21.82 -5.96 -23.22
CA GLN A 64 -21.89 -5.46 -24.60
C GLN A 64 -21.80 -6.55 -25.66
N VAL A 65 -21.19 -7.70 -25.35
CA VAL A 65 -21.09 -8.79 -26.32
C VAL A 65 -22.47 -9.38 -26.56
N GLU A 66 -22.97 -9.22 -27.78
CA GLU A 66 -24.20 -9.84 -28.22
C GLU A 66 -23.88 -11.27 -28.64
N PHE A 67 -24.13 -12.22 -27.74
CA PHE A 67 -23.84 -13.64 -27.97
C PHE A 67 -24.79 -14.24 -29.01
N ARG A 68 -24.57 -13.93 -30.28
CA ARG A 68 -25.39 -14.41 -31.40
C ARG A 68 -25.05 -15.84 -31.81
N THR A 69 -23.87 -16.34 -31.44
CA THR A 69 -23.35 -17.66 -31.85
C THR A 69 -22.68 -18.38 -30.68
N ARG A 70 -22.92 -19.70 -30.55
CA ARG A 70 -22.34 -20.57 -29.49
C ARG A 70 -20.81 -20.50 -29.44
N TRP A 71 -20.14 -20.32 -30.57
CA TRP A 71 -18.69 -20.15 -30.66
C TRP A 71 -18.17 -18.88 -29.98
N ALA A 72 -18.93 -17.78 -30.05
CA ALA A 72 -18.59 -16.54 -29.35
C ALA A 72 -18.75 -16.71 -27.82
N GLN A 73 -19.73 -17.51 -27.37
CA GLN A 73 -19.89 -17.86 -25.95
C GLN A 73 -18.73 -18.71 -25.44
N ILE A 74 -18.32 -19.72 -26.22
CA ILE A 74 -17.20 -20.62 -25.85
C ILE A 74 -15.88 -19.85 -25.82
N GLY A 75 -15.58 -19.06 -26.85
CA GLY A 75 -14.36 -18.25 -26.89
C GLY A 75 -14.30 -17.23 -25.76
N PHE A 76 -15.44 -16.60 -25.43
CA PHE A 76 -15.51 -15.67 -24.31
C PHE A 76 -15.34 -16.37 -22.96
N ALA A 77 -16.00 -17.51 -22.74
CA ALA A 77 -15.84 -18.30 -21.51
C ALA A 77 -14.41 -18.83 -21.36
N ALA A 78 -13.77 -19.22 -22.46
CA ALA A 78 -12.39 -19.68 -22.48
C ALA A 78 -11.38 -18.60 -22.09
N VAL A 79 -11.68 -17.32 -22.34
CA VAL A 79 -10.84 -16.17 -21.92
C VAL A 79 -11.21 -15.69 -20.51
N LEU A 80 -12.51 -15.64 -20.19
CA LEU A 80 -12.99 -15.12 -18.90
C LEU A 80 -12.64 -16.05 -17.73
N SER A 81 -12.80 -17.37 -17.89
CA SER A 81 -12.52 -18.34 -16.84
C SER A 81 -11.08 -18.25 -16.30
N PRO A 82 -10.01 -18.31 -17.12
CA PRO A 82 -8.65 -18.19 -16.60
C PRO A 82 -8.40 -16.81 -15.98
N LEU A 83 -8.96 -15.72 -16.53
CA LEU A 83 -8.85 -14.39 -15.92
C LEU A 83 -9.51 -14.32 -14.53
N LEU A 84 -10.67 -14.95 -14.36
CA LEU A 84 -11.35 -15.03 -13.06
C LEU A 84 -10.56 -15.89 -12.07
N VAL A 85 -10.02 -17.04 -12.51
CA VAL A 85 -9.22 -17.92 -11.64
C VAL A 85 -7.92 -17.22 -11.22
N ILE A 86 -7.20 -16.62 -12.17
CA ILE A 86 -5.98 -15.86 -11.89
C ILE A 86 -6.31 -14.65 -11.00
N GLY A 87 -7.37 -13.90 -11.32
CA GLY A 87 -7.79 -12.75 -10.52
C GLY A 87 -8.18 -13.13 -9.09
N ALA A 88 -8.91 -14.24 -8.91
CA ALA A 88 -9.25 -14.76 -7.58
C ALA A 88 -8.02 -15.29 -6.83
N ALA A 89 -7.09 -15.95 -7.52
CA ALA A 89 -5.84 -16.40 -6.93
C ALA A 89 -4.97 -15.21 -6.48
N VAL A 90 -4.74 -14.23 -7.37
CA VAL A 90 -3.98 -13.00 -7.05
C VAL A 90 -4.67 -12.20 -5.96
N GLY A 91 -6.00 -12.04 -6.03
CA GLY A 91 -6.78 -11.34 -5.00
C GLY A 91 -6.75 -12.05 -3.65
N GLY A 92 -6.83 -13.38 -3.65
CA GLY A 92 -6.70 -14.20 -2.45
C GLY A 92 -5.31 -14.11 -1.85
N LEU A 93 -4.26 -14.27 -2.67
CA LEU A 93 -2.87 -14.09 -2.25
C LEU A 93 -2.67 -12.69 -1.65
N ALA A 94 -3.18 -11.65 -2.32
CA ALA A 94 -2.99 -10.29 -1.84
C ALA A 94 -3.90 -9.92 -0.65
N TYR A 95 -5.00 -10.62 -0.41
CA TYR A 95 -5.79 -10.48 0.82
C TYR A 95 -5.12 -11.17 2.02
N VAL A 96 -4.57 -12.37 1.80
CA VAL A 96 -3.89 -13.14 2.85
C VAL A 96 -2.51 -12.53 3.15
N PHE A 97 -1.84 -11.97 2.13
CA PHE A 97 -0.43 -11.59 2.19
C PHE A 97 -0.16 -10.09 1.97
N GLY A 98 -1.14 -9.30 1.50
CA GLY A 98 -1.02 -7.85 1.34
C GLY A 98 -1.41 -7.07 2.59
N GLY A 99 -1.12 -7.62 3.77
CA GLY A 99 -1.27 -6.89 5.03
C GLY A 99 -0.22 -5.80 5.16
N ASP A 100 -0.48 -4.80 5.99
CA ASP A 100 0.40 -3.67 6.33
C ASP A 100 1.70 -4.08 7.06
N GLY A 101 2.14 -5.34 6.90
CA GLY A 101 3.15 -5.98 7.71
C GLY A 101 2.70 -6.21 9.16
N ARG A 102 3.56 -6.87 9.94
CA ARG A 102 3.38 -6.99 11.39
C ARG A 102 4.13 -5.84 12.06
N LEU A 103 3.41 -5.02 12.82
CA LEU A 103 4.04 -4.02 13.67
C LEU A 103 4.94 -4.71 14.71
N VAL A 104 6.24 -4.47 14.62
CA VAL A 104 7.26 -5.03 15.51
C VAL A 104 7.47 -4.12 16.72
N ASP A 105 7.60 -2.82 16.45
CA ASP A 105 7.87 -1.84 17.49
C ASP A 105 7.20 -0.50 17.15
N ARG A 106 6.80 0.23 18.20
CA ARG A 106 6.18 1.56 18.08
C ARG A 106 6.58 2.42 19.25
N LYS A 107 7.35 3.47 18.99
CA LYS A 107 7.95 4.34 20.01
C LYS A 107 7.59 5.81 19.75
N PRO A 108 6.86 6.48 20.64
CA PRO A 108 6.66 7.92 20.55
C PRO A 108 8.00 8.67 20.79
N ASP A 109 8.16 9.83 20.17
CA ASP A 109 9.27 10.73 20.47
C ASP A 109 9.20 11.14 21.96
N PRO A 110 10.33 11.15 22.69
CA PRO A 110 10.36 11.45 24.12
C PRO A 110 9.90 12.88 24.47
N SER A 111 9.95 13.81 23.51
CA SER A 111 9.59 15.23 23.66
C SER A 111 8.29 15.61 22.94
N ARG A 112 7.86 14.82 21.94
CA ARG A 112 6.71 15.11 21.08
C ARG A 112 5.85 13.85 20.84
N SER A 113 4.79 13.69 21.61
CA SER A 113 3.93 12.49 21.53
C SER A 113 3.17 12.34 20.20
N ASP A 114 3.08 13.40 19.41
CA ASP A 114 2.53 13.40 18.05
C ASP A 114 3.53 12.90 16.99
N HIS A 115 4.78 12.62 17.37
CA HIS A 115 5.79 12.00 16.53
C HIS A 115 6.00 10.57 17.00
N VAL A 116 5.88 9.61 16.09
CA VAL A 116 5.93 8.19 16.40
C VAL A 116 6.81 7.46 15.39
N LEU A 117 7.80 6.75 15.90
CA LEU A 117 8.62 5.82 15.14
C LEU A 117 7.94 4.45 15.14
N SER A 118 7.71 3.88 13.96
CA SER A 118 7.22 2.52 13.79
C SER A 118 8.24 1.67 13.05
N VAL A 119 8.40 0.44 13.53
CA VAL A 119 9.16 -0.62 12.84
C VAL A 119 8.17 -1.71 12.50
N THR A 120 8.07 -2.02 11.23
CA THR A 120 7.11 -2.97 10.68
C THR A 120 7.86 -4.04 9.92
N ASP A 121 7.61 -5.30 10.25
CA ASP A 121 8.06 -6.43 9.46
C ASP A 121 7.09 -6.61 8.29
N VAL A 122 7.54 -6.24 7.10
CA VAL A 122 6.77 -6.32 5.85
C VAL A 122 7.08 -7.58 5.07
N ALA A 123 7.94 -8.46 5.58
CA ALA A 123 8.22 -9.72 4.92
C ALA A 123 7.00 -10.64 4.95
N PHE A 124 6.86 -11.36 3.84
CA PHE A 124 5.94 -12.47 3.71
C PHE A 124 6.63 -13.84 3.92
N SER A 125 7.97 -13.85 3.95
CA SER A 125 8.82 -15.05 4.06
C SER A 125 9.38 -15.26 5.46
N ILE A 126 10.15 -16.34 5.63
CA ILE A 126 10.90 -16.63 6.86
C ILE A 126 11.93 -15.52 7.13
N ASP A 127 12.52 -14.97 6.07
CA ASP A 127 13.51 -13.90 6.16
C ASP A 127 12.77 -12.56 6.34
N PRO A 128 12.92 -11.88 7.50
CA PRO A 128 12.20 -10.65 7.81
C PRO A 128 12.71 -9.46 7.00
N VAL A 129 11.82 -8.52 6.73
CA VAL A 129 12.11 -7.28 6.01
C VAL A 129 11.55 -6.14 6.85
N TYR A 130 12.44 -5.40 7.50
CA TYR A 130 12.07 -4.33 8.41
C TYR A 130 11.93 -3.01 7.68
N ARG A 131 10.72 -2.46 7.66
CA ARG A 131 10.46 -1.09 7.26
C ARG A 131 10.43 -0.19 8.50
N VAL A 132 11.21 0.89 8.47
CA VAL A 132 11.18 1.90 9.52
C VAL A 132 10.53 3.16 8.97
N GLU A 133 9.50 3.61 9.67
CA GLU A 133 8.68 4.76 9.29
C GLU A 133 8.55 5.72 10.46
N LEU A 134 8.56 7.02 10.14
CA LEU A 134 8.18 8.08 11.05
C LEU A 134 6.76 8.52 10.70
N VAL A 135 5.89 8.60 11.70
CA VAL A 135 4.58 9.23 11.59
C VAL A 135 4.59 10.49 12.45
N ALA A 136 4.21 11.63 11.90
CA ALA A 136 4.08 12.88 12.65
C ALA A 136 2.69 13.49 12.50
N GLY A 137 2.21 14.09 13.58
CA GLY A 137 0.86 14.61 13.70
C GLY A 137 -0.14 13.56 14.19
N SER A 138 -1.42 13.93 14.18
CA SER A 138 -2.51 13.07 14.63
C SER A 138 -3.73 13.15 13.71
N GLY A 139 -4.53 12.08 13.72
CA GLY A 139 -5.77 11.99 12.94
C GLY A 139 -5.56 12.22 11.45
N TRP A 140 -6.49 12.96 10.82
CA TRP A 140 -6.53 13.20 9.37
C TRP A 140 -5.37 14.04 8.82
N SER A 141 -4.64 14.75 9.69
CA SER A 141 -3.44 15.51 9.30
C SER A 141 -2.13 14.77 9.54
N ALA A 142 -2.18 13.55 10.11
CA ALA A 142 -0.99 12.76 10.33
C ALA A 142 -0.32 12.42 8.99
N ARG A 143 1.00 12.57 8.95
CA ARG A 143 1.83 12.29 7.78
C ARG A 143 2.85 11.21 8.11
N HIS A 144 3.27 10.46 7.10
CA HIS A 144 4.33 9.46 7.26
C HIS A 144 5.52 9.74 6.36
N TRP A 145 6.68 9.25 6.79
CA TRP A 145 7.92 9.28 6.05
C TRP A 145 8.66 7.95 6.25
N GLY A 146 8.94 7.25 5.15
CA GLY A 146 9.81 6.08 5.18
C GLY A 146 11.26 6.50 5.41
N LEU A 147 11.88 5.98 6.46
CA LEU A 147 13.30 6.20 6.75
C LEU A 147 14.18 5.18 6.01
N GLY A 148 13.64 3.99 5.74
CA GLY A 148 14.29 2.97 4.95
C GLY A 148 13.58 1.62 5.06
N THR A 149 14.12 0.65 4.33
CA THR A 149 13.70 -0.75 4.38
C THR A 149 14.97 -1.59 4.36
N TRP A 150 15.07 -2.55 5.28
CA TRP A 150 16.24 -3.38 5.46
C TRP A 150 15.82 -4.85 5.51
N GLU A 151 16.52 -5.68 4.76
CA GLU A 151 16.37 -7.13 4.79
C GLU A 151 17.23 -7.73 5.91
N GLU A 152 17.04 -9.01 6.22
CA GLU A 152 17.85 -9.71 7.22
C GLU A 152 19.37 -9.62 6.89
N GLU A 153 19.72 -9.70 5.60
CA GLU A 153 21.11 -9.62 5.13
C GLU A 153 21.76 -8.24 5.34
N ASP A 154 20.96 -7.17 5.46
CA ASP A 154 21.44 -5.82 5.74
C ASP A 154 21.89 -5.66 7.20
N GLY A 155 21.60 -6.65 8.06
CA GLY A 155 21.99 -6.66 9.45
C GLY A 155 21.24 -5.60 10.27
N PHE A 156 19.95 -5.40 10.01
CA PHE A 156 19.12 -4.51 10.83
C PHE A 156 19.06 -5.01 12.27
N VAL A 157 19.47 -4.16 13.21
CA VAL A 157 19.45 -4.50 14.64
C VAL A 157 18.27 -3.85 15.34
N ARG A 158 18.10 -2.53 15.15
CA ARG A 158 17.01 -1.76 15.76
C ARG A 158 16.90 -0.35 15.21
N ALA A 159 15.73 0.25 15.38
CA ALA A 159 15.53 1.69 15.27
C ALA A 159 14.97 2.26 16.58
N GLU A 160 15.49 3.41 17.02
CA GLU A 160 15.06 4.06 18.26
C GLU A 160 15.26 5.57 18.21
N TRP A 161 14.55 6.28 19.10
CA TRP A 161 14.83 7.69 19.39
C TRP A 161 16.10 7.77 20.23
N SER A 162 17.16 8.38 19.70
CA SER A 162 18.40 8.66 20.44
C SER A 162 18.37 10.01 21.16
N GLY A 163 17.35 10.83 20.89
CA GLY A 163 17.05 12.08 21.58
C GLY A 163 15.82 12.78 20.99
N PRO A 164 15.44 13.95 21.52
CA PRO A 164 14.38 14.78 20.95
C PRO A 164 14.64 15.06 19.46
N GLY A 165 13.71 14.66 18.58
CA GLY A 165 13.84 14.88 17.14
C GLY A 165 15.03 14.16 16.50
N ARG A 166 15.55 13.10 17.11
CA ARG A 166 16.67 12.32 16.55
C ARG A 166 16.38 10.84 16.58
N ILE A 167 16.41 10.23 15.40
CA ILE A 167 16.18 8.80 15.21
C ILE A 167 17.51 8.18 14.82
N THR A 168 17.82 7.04 15.43
CA THR A 168 19.01 6.25 15.14
C THR A 168 18.59 4.87 14.71
N VAL A 169 19.02 4.50 13.50
CA VAL A 169 18.90 3.15 12.96
C VAL A 169 20.26 2.48 13.11
N THR A 170 20.29 1.41 13.87
CA THR A 170 21.50 0.62 14.13
C THR A 170 21.49 -0.59 13.22
N LEU A 171 22.50 -0.68 12.37
CA LEU A 171 22.83 -1.86 11.57
C LEU A 171 24.02 -2.59 12.21
N GLU A 172 24.35 -3.78 11.72
CA GLU A 172 25.51 -4.53 12.22
C GLU A 172 26.83 -3.77 12.00
N LYS A 173 26.97 -3.08 10.85
CA LYS A 173 28.22 -2.44 10.41
C LYS A 173 28.19 -0.92 10.50
N GLU A 174 27.00 -0.33 10.61
CA GLU A 174 26.79 1.10 10.46
C GLU A 174 25.70 1.61 11.40
N ILE A 175 25.79 2.89 11.72
CA ILE A 175 24.75 3.62 12.44
C ILE A 175 24.32 4.78 11.54
N GLU A 176 23.03 4.77 11.18
CA GLU A 176 22.39 5.85 10.45
C GLU A 176 21.62 6.74 11.43
N VAL A 177 21.81 8.05 11.30
CA VAL A 177 21.12 9.03 12.14
C VAL A 177 20.29 9.96 11.27
N PHE A 178 19.02 10.11 11.64
CA PHE A 178 18.05 11.01 11.03
C PHE A 178 17.69 12.09 12.03
N THR A 179 17.60 13.33 11.56
CA THR A 179 17.10 14.46 12.35
C THR A 179 15.70 14.81 11.88
N VAL A 180 14.77 15.00 12.80
CA VAL A 180 13.36 15.27 12.52
C VAL A 180 13.10 16.76 12.72
N GLY A 181 12.59 17.42 11.68
CA GLY A 181 12.17 18.82 11.71
C GLY A 181 10.93 19.04 12.58
N GLU A 182 10.59 20.30 12.84
CA GLU A 182 9.41 20.63 13.63
C GLU A 182 8.08 20.21 12.99
N ASP A 183 8.08 20.09 11.67
CA ASP A 183 6.97 19.65 10.82
C ASP A 183 6.90 18.12 10.68
N GLY A 184 7.81 17.39 11.34
CA GLY A 184 7.93 15.94 11.25
C GLY A 184 8.74 15.45 10.06
N THR A 185 9.24 16.35 9.20
CA THR A 185 10.03 15.95 8.02
C THR A 185 11.41 15.46 8.47
N PRO A 186 11.82 14.22 8.11
CA PRO A 186 13.16 13.73 8.43
C PRO A 186 14.20 14.28 7.45
N ALA A 187 15.40 14.55 7.95
CA ALA A 187 16.59 14.92 7.20
C ALA A 187 17.72 13.91 7.49
N GLY A 188 18.45 13.52 6.45
CA GLY A 188 19.51 12.50 6.52
C GLY A 188 19.32 11.38 5.48
N PRO A 189 19.95 10.20 5.68
CA PRO A 189 20.75 9.84 6.85
C PRO A 189 22.14 10.50 6.86
N SER A 190 22.66 10.75 8.06
CA SER A 190 24.10 10.85 8.27
C SER A 190 24.62 9.51 8.80
N SER A 191 25.57 8.94 8.08
CA SER A 191 26.09 7.60 8.28
C SER A 191 27.43 7.60 9.03
N THR A 192 27.58 6.73 10.02
CA THR A 192 28.86 6.52 10.72
C THR A 192 29.14 5.04 10.93
N PRO A 193 30.39 4.56 10.74
CA PRO A 193 30.75 3.18 11.02
C PRO A 193 30.46 2.83 12.48
N ARG A 194 29.92 1.63 12.71
CA ARG A 194 29.63 1.19 14.08
C ARG A 194 30.94 0.91 14.82
N PRO A 195 31.18 1.49 16.01
CA PRO A 195 32.33 1.15 16.82
C PRO A 195 32.23 -0.34 17.22
N ARG A 196 33.33 -1.07 17.01
CA ARG A 196 33.46 -2.49 17.35
C ARG A 196 33.45 -2.72 18.85
#